data_AF-A0AAV7EPP7-F1
#
_entry.id   AF-A0AAV7EPP7-F1
#
_cell.length_a   1.000
_cell.length_b   1.000
_cell.length_c   1.000
_cell.angle_alpha   90.00
_cell.angle_beta   90.00
_cell.angle_gamma   90.00
#
_symmetry.space_group_name_H-M   'P 1'
#
loop_
_entity.id
_entity.type
_entity.pdbx_description
1 polymer ?
#
loop_
_entity_poly.entity_id
_entity_poly.type
_entity_poly.pdbx_seq_one_letter_code
_entity_poly.pdbx_strand_id
1 'polypeptide(L)'
;MSMKDCLFALNRERIILPVMLDVGTNNEKLLGESVSFFFAEYNSRLQESPNYITRRQAIKLLGDILLDHSNSAVMTRYDKSKHLQLPMADKEVQKKMQSLQDSPSTPSPSSSEIEKHTPQSAGSRLSSLSLNRLWRPAAQRNLRNQWLRLVSFRDQWLSISSNGRLHATSLVNTHLSERYIPDMDLGALSKMPEIRLKACEKLSQQQDLHRRKVLSSYRDMVMVISHMVNVCGSMRCFSKGPSGSPLVQFSSQPEDESDAGDGGGIAVFSFMSIPAFEQLAEELVKMFSLELCMKRLIVLELLSLSCNEAANAQKPTFVWVDEFYQGEFDELTACNLFSEENCGPLFPKMNGCELDSCSIIRLNGLPDRETLQVYLAAWLVEPNINMSRVEQIFAAVSAEMHANLS
;
A
#
# COMPACT_ATOMS: atom_id res chain seq x y z
N MET A 1 13.16 -4.62 30.34
CA MET A 1 12.95 -3.60 29.27
C MET A 1 11.90 -4.15 28.32
N SER A 2 10.75 -3.50 28.24
CA SER A 2 9.62 -3.88 27.39
C SER A 2 9.95 -3.62 25.91
N MET A 3 9.33 -4.35 24.98
CA MET A 3 9.40 -4.05 23.54
C MET A 3 8.92 -2.62 23.23
N LYS A 4 8.05 -2.07 24.08
CA LYS A 4 7.65 -0.65 24.08
C LYS A 4 8.82 0.29 24.39
N ASP A 5 9.66 -0.05 25.36
CA ASP A 5 10.85 0.74 25.74
C ASP A 5 11.92 0.67 24.64
N CYS A 6 12.05 -0.48 23.97
CA CYS A 6 12.93 -0.63 22.80
C CYS A 6 12.46 0.21 21.60
N LEU A 7 11.17 0.21 21.27
CA LEU A 7 10.63 1.04 20.18
C LEU A 7 10.74 2.54 20.49
N PHE A 8 10.49 2.93 21.75
CA PHE A 8 10.68 4.32 22.20
C PHE A 8 12.15 4.73 22.19
N ALA A 9 13.08 3.85 22.58
CA ALA A 9 14.52 4.09 22.50
C ALA A 9 15.02 4.18 21.05
N LEU A 10 14.52 3.33 20.14
CA LEU A 10 14.85 3.39 18.72
C LEU A 10 14.32 4.66 18.04
N ASN A 11 13.15 5.17 18.46
CA ASN A 11 12.63 6.47 18.01
C ASN A 11 13.42 7.64 18.61
N ARG A 12 13.73 7.56 19.91
CA ARG A 12 14.63 8.48 20.62
C ARG A 12 15.95 8.63 19.87
N GLU A 13 16.54 7.54 19.36
CA GLU A 13 17.83 7.59 18.65
C GLU A 13 17.76 8.04 17.19
N ARG A 14 16.68 7.75 16.46
CA ARG A 14 16.45 8.30 15.10
C ARG A 14 16.21 9.82 15.10
N ILE A 15 15.69 10.36 16.20
CA ILE A 15 15.37 11.78 16.33
C ILE A 15 16.52 12.53 17.01
N ILE A 16 17.01 12.06 18.17
CA ILE A 16 18.01 12.79 18.97
C ILE A 16 19.38 12.84 18.27
N LEU A 17 19.83 11.79 17.58
CA LEU A 17 21.20 11.79 17.02
C LEU A 17 21.40 12.81 15.90
N PRO A 18 20.51 12.90 14.90
CA PRO A 18 20.69 13.93 13.88
C PRO A 18 20.37 15.34 14.40
N VAL A 19 19.59 15.49 15.48
CA VAL A 19 19.42 16.79 16.17
C VAL A 19 20.71 17.19 16.92
N MET A 20 21.36 16.23 17.60
CA MET A 20 22.67 16.47 18.24
C MET A 20 23.75 16.83 17.22
N LEU A 21 23.73 16.21 16.04
CA LEU A 21 24.65 16.51 14.95
C LEU A 21 24.39 17.90 14.35
N ASP A 22 23.13 18.30 14.19
CA ASP A 22 22.74 19.62 13.68
C ASP A 22 22.97 20.75 14.70
N VAL A 23 22.86 20.47 16.01
CA VAL A 23 23.25 21.41 17.08
C VAL A 23 24.77 21.58 17.16
N GLY A 24 25.52 20.49 16.94
CA GLY A 24 26.97 20.45 17.16
C GLY A 24 27.82 21.02 16.02
N THR A 25 27.22 21.45 14.90
CA THR A 25 27.92 22.16 13.80
C THR A 25 28.44 23.54 14.21
N ASN A 26 27.92 24.13 15.29
CA ASN A 26 28.30 25.47 15.75
C ASN A 26 29.37 25.48 16.87
N ASN A 27 29.88 24.33 17.33
CA ASN A 27 30.95 24.26 18.33
C ASN A 27 31.67 22.88 18.35
N GLU A 28 32.84 22.77 17.69
CA GLU A 28 33.61 21.52 17.57
C GLU A 28 34.01 20.87 18.91
N LYS A 29 34.21 21.68 19.96
CA LYS A 29 34.62 21.21 21.30
C LYS A 29 33.49 20.49 22.04
N LEU A 30 32.27 21.03 21.95
CA LEU A 30 31.05 20.42 22.53
C LEU A 30 30.63 19.16 21.78
N LEU A 31 30.88 19.09 20.47
CA LEU A 31 30.65 17.91 19.64
C LEU A 31 31.57 16.73 20.04
N GLY A 32 32.80 16.99 20.51
CA GLY A 32 33.75 15.94 20.90
C GLY A 32 33.33 15.20 22.19
N GLU A 33 32.93 15.94 23.21
CA GLU A 33 32.54 15.39 24.51
C GLU A 33 31.16 14.70 24.45
N SER A 34 30.20 15.31 23.75
CA SER A 34 28.84 14.77 23.60
C SER A 34 28.79 13.48 22.77
N VAL A 35 29.59 13.37 21.71
CA VAL A 35 29.68 12.16 20.89
C VAL A 35 30.37 11.03 21.65
N SER A 36 31.45 11.33 22.39
CA SER A 36 32.16 10.33 23.19
C SER A 36 31.28 9.79 24.32
N PHE A 37 30.55 10.67 25.01
CA PHE A 37 29.61 10.27 26.06
C PHE A 37 28.40 9.52 25.49
N PHE A 38 27.86 9.94 24.34
CA PHE A 38 26.79 9.23 23.65
C PHE A 38 27.18 7.78 23.35
N PHE A 39 28.35 7.56 22.75
CA PHE A 39 28.80 6.20 22.43
C PHE A 39 29.12 5.37 23.68
N ALA A 40 29.63 5.99 24.75
CA ALA A 40 29.82 5.30 26.03
C ALA A 40 28.47 4.79 26.59
N GLU A 41 27.44 5.63 26.57
CA GLU A 41 26.10 5.27 27.07
C GLU A 41 25.39 4.29 26.14
N TYR A 42 25.53 4.46 24.82
CA TYR A 42 24.99 3.57 23.79
C TYR A 42 25.56 2.15 23.92
N ASN A 43 26.87 2.04 24.10
CA ASN A 43 27.54 0.76 24.28
C ASN A 43 27.11 0.09 25.59
N SER A 44 27.11 0.83 26.70
CA SER A 44 26.72 0.33 28.03
C SER A 44 25.24 -0.12 28.10
N ARG A 45 24.32 0.62 27.47
CA ARG A 45 22.88 0.33 27.59
C ARG A 45 22.32 -0.61 26.53
N LEU A 46 22.86 -0.59 25.31
CA LEU A 46 22.25 -1.27 24.17
C LEU A 46 23.11 -2.39 23.59
N GLN A 47 24.43 -2.18 23.41
CA GLN A 47 25.31 -3.27 22.98
C GLN A 47 25.53 -4.31 24.09
N GLU A 48 25.67 -3.86 25.33
CA GLU A 48 25.85 -4.74 26.49
C GLU A 48 24.50 -5.24 27.07
N SER A 49 23.37 -4.89 26.43
CA SER A 49 22.05 -5.33 26.87
C SER A 49 21.97 -6.86 26.98
N PRO A 50 21.40 -7.42 28.06
CA PRO A 50 21.21 -8.87 28.19
C PRO A 50 20.13 -9.41 27.23
N ASN A 51 19.36 -8.54 26.58
CA ASN A 51 18.36 -8.92 25.57
C ASN A 51 19.00 -9.05 24.19
N TYR A 52 19.03 -10.28 23.65
CA TYR A 52 19.60 -10.59 22.34
C TYR A 52 18.99 -9.78 21.19
N ILE A 53 17.67 -9.58 21.18
CA ILE A 53 16.99 -8.82 20.12
C ILE A 53 17.39 -7.35 20.18
N THR A 54 17.41 -6.77 21.38
CA THR A 54 17.86 -5.39 21.62
C THR A 54 19.31 -5.20 21.16
N ARG A 55 20.20 -6.12 21.54
CA ARG A 55 21.62 -6.09 21.14
C ARG A 55 21.78 -6.14 19.62
N ARG A 56 21.08 -7.07 18.94
CA ARG A 56 21.16 -7.24 17.49
C ARG A 56 20.63 -6.01 16.74
N GLN A 57 19.54 -5.41 17.21
CA GLN A 57 18.97 -4.20 16.61
C GLN A 57 19.86 -2.98 16.84
N ALA A 58 20.49 -2.86 18.02
CA ALA A 58 21.46 -1.82 18.31
C ALA A 58 22.69 -1.91 17.41
N ILE A 59 23.30 -3.10 17.26
CA ILE A 59 24.45 -3.28 16.36
C ILE A 59 24.09 -2.89 14.92
N LYS A 60 22.89 -3.25 14.44
CA LYS A 60 22.42 -2.88 13.10
C LYS A 60 22.26 -1.36 12.96
N LEU A 61 21.62 -0.71 13.92
CA LEU A 61 21.41 0.74 13.94
C LEU A 61 22.75 1.50 13.98
N LEU A 62 23.71 1.02 14.77
CA LEU A 62 25.05 1.62 14.81
C LEU A 62 25.75 1.51 13.46
N GLY A 63 25.62 0.37 12.77
CA GLY A 63 26.11 0.20 11.41
C GLY A 63 25.48 1.21 10.44
N ASP A 64 24.16 1.35 10.48
CA ASP A 64 23.42 2.30 9.64
C ASP A 64 23.85 3.77 9.92
N ILE A 65 24.14 4.12 11.18
CA ILE A 65 24.59 5.47 11.58
C ILE A 65 26.01 5.75 11.08
N LEU A 66 26.95 4.81 11.31
CA LEU A 66 28.36 5.01 10.98
C LEU A 66 28.61 4.98 9.47
N LEU A 67 27.80 4.24 8.71
CA LEU A 67 27.93 4.10 7.26
C LEU A 67 27.19 5.17 6.45
N ASP A 68 26.40 6.04 7.10
CA ASP A 68 25.78 7.18 6.41
C ASP A 68 26.86 8.22 6.03
N HIS A 69 26.89 8.60 4.75
CA HIS A 69 27.82 9.59 4.21
C HIS A 69 27.80 10.95 4.94
N SER A 70 26.65 11.33 5.51
CA SER A 70 26.48 12.56 6.29
C SER A 70 27.17 12.51 7.67
N ASN A 71 27.58 11.32 8.11
CA ASN A 71 28.17 11.06 9.44
C ASN A 71 29.67 10.71 9.39
N SER A 72 30.37 11.01 8.30
CA SER A 72 31.80 10.65 8.13
C SER A 72 32.72 11.16 9.25
N ALA A 73 32.43 12.34 9.82
CA ALA A 73 33.15 12.89 10.97
C ALA A 73 32.93 12.07 12.26
N VAL A 74 31.74 11.51 12.44
CA VAL A 74 31.36 10.65 13.56
C VAL A 74 32.03 9.29 13.41
N MET A 75 32.01 8.71 12.21
CA MET A 75 32.69 7.45 11.89
C MET A 75 34.19 7.54 12.22
N THR A 76 34.85 8.61 11.77
CA THR A 76 36.29 8.83 12.03
C THR A 76 36.61 8.98 13.52
N ARG A 77 35.69 9.52 14.33
CA ARG A 77 35.85 9.67 15.79
C ARG A 77 35.54 8.37 16.53
N TYR A 78 34.53 7.63 16.10
CA TYR A 78 34.17 6.32 16.64
C TYR A 78 35.33 5.33 16.49
N ASP A 79 35.93 5.28 15.29
CA ASP A 79 37.06 4.40 14.96
C ASP A 79 38.31 4.69 15.82
N LYS A 80 38.55 5.97 16.13
CA LYS A 80 39.64 6.41 17.03
C LYS A 80 39.42 6.02 18.50
N SER A 81 38.19 5.67 18.92
CA SER A 81 37.84 5.48 20.34
C SER A 81 38.11 4.07 20.91
N LYS A 82 38.80 3.16 20.19
CA LYS A 82 39.10 1.78 20.65
C LYS A 82 37.88 0.88 20.96
N HIS A 83 36.67 1.23 20.55
CA HIS A 83 35.45 0.45 20.84
C HIS A 83 35.14 -0.69 19.85
N LEU A 84 36.01 -0.98 18.88
CA LEU A 84 35.81 -2.07 17.93
C LEU A 84 36.38 -3.40 18.45
N GLN A 85 35.70 -4.03 19.42
CA GLN A 85 35.83 -5.47 19.64
C GLN A 85 34.56 -6.17 19.13
N LEU A 86 34.51 -6.42 17.83
CA LEU A 86 33.53 -7.34 17.24
C LEU A 86 34.03 -8.78 17.39
N PRO A 87 33.28 -9.71 18.01
CA PRO A 87 33.48 -11.13 17.78
C PRO A 87 32.86 -11.48 16.43
N MET A 88 33.65 -11.37 15.37
CA MET A 88 33.39 -11.99 14.08
C MET A 88 33.74 -13.48 14.16
N ALA A 89 32.75 -14.35 14.33
CA ALA A 89 32.89 -15.76 13.99
C ALA A 89 31.51 -16.37 13.69
N ASP A 90 31.11 -16.34 12.42
CA ASP A 90 30.31 -17.43 11.88
C ASP A 90 30.72 -17.69 10.42
N LYS A 91 31.54 -18.74 10.24
CA LYS A 91 32.15 -19.16 8.97
C LYS A 91 31.27 -20.14 8.20
N GLU A 92 29.95 -20.03 8.30
CA GLU A 92 29.02 -21.03 7.74
C GLU A 92 28.18 -20.56 6.55
N VAL A 93 28.47 -19.38 5.98
CA VAL A 93 27.74 -18.89 4.79
C VAL A 93 28.58 -18.97 3.50
N GLN A 94 29.87 -19.31 3.59
CA GLN A 94 30.75 -19.44 2.42
C GLN A 94 30.90 -20.87 1.89
N LYS A 95 30.20 -21.86 2.47
CA LYS A 95 30.27 -23.28 2.06
C LYS A 95 29.03 -23.76 1.28
N LYS A 96 28.26 -22.86 0.67
CA LYS A 96 27.12 -23.26 -0.18
C LYS A 96 27.00 -22.53 -1.51
N MET A 97 28.15 -22.15 -2.05
CA MET A 97 28.33 -21.80 -3.47
C MET A 97 29.38 -22.72 -4.12
N GLN A 98 29.17 -24.04 -4.14
CA GLN A 98 29.84 -24.95 -5.10
C GLN A 98 29.27 -26.39 -5.03
N SER A 99 28.31 -26.74 -5.87
CA SER A 99 28.10 -28.10 -6.47
C SER A 99 26.91 -28.00 -7.43
N LEU A 100 27.13 -27.53 -8.66
CA LEU A 100 27.38 -28.33 -9.88
C LEU A 100 26.14 -29.08 -10.41
N GLN A 101 25.79 -28.70 -11.63
CA GLN A 101 24.90 -29.32 -12.60
C GLN A 101 25.40 -30.74 -12.97
N ASP A 102 24.49 -31.58 -13.46
CA ASP A 102 24.61 -32.23 -14.78
C ASP A 102 23.30 -32.94 -15.18
N SER A 103 22.90 -32.74 -16.45
CA SER A 103 21.92 -33.53 -17.20
C SER A 103 22.66 -34.60 -18.03
N PRO A 104 21.99 -35.66 -18.53
CA PRO A 104 21.73 -35.70 -19.99
C PRO A 104 20.45 -36.44 -20.47
N SER A 105 19.80 -35.83 -21.47
CA SER A 105 19.36 -36.32 -22.81
C SER A 105 18.66 -37.70 -23.05
N THR A 106 17.38 -37.62 -23.48
CA THR A 106 16.68 -38.18 -24.71
C THR A 106 16.95 -39.61 -25.25
N PRO A 107 15.98 -40.31 -25.92
CA PRO A 107 15.22 -39.80 -27.10
C PRO A 107 13.74 -40.24 -27.30
N SER A 108 13.12 -39.58 -28.29
CA SER A 108 11.77 -39.75 -28.86
C SER A 108 11.56 -41.04 -29.68
N PRO A 109 10.32 -41.29 -30.14
CA PRO A 109 10.15 -41.50 -31.57
C PRO A 109 8.96 -40.76 -32.24
N SER A 110 9.24 -40.45 -33.50
CA SER A 110 8.49 -40.18 -34.74
C SER A 110 6.96 -40.32 -34.85
N SER A 111 6.37 -39.29 -35.46
CA SER A 111 5.49 -39.21 -36.65
C SER A 111 4.66 -40.41 -37.13
N SER A 112 3.36 -40.15 -37.37
CA SER A 112 2.63 -40.67 -38.54
C SER A 112 1.45 -39.74 -38.93
N GLU A 113 1.13 -39.78 -40.21
CA GLU A 113 0.40 -38.82 -41.05
C GLU A 113 -1.06 -39.20 -41.36
N ILE A 114 -1.87 -38.18 -41.68
CA ILE A 114 -3.02 -38.10 -42.63
C ILE A 114 -4.36 -38.80 -42.26
N GLU A 115 -5.45 -38.01 -42.22
CA GLU A 115 -6.56 -38.08 -43.23
C GLU A 115 -7.54 -36.89 -43.12
N LYS A 116 -7.85 -36.32 -44.30
CA LYS A 116 -8.84 -35.26 -44.55
C LYS A 116 -10.20 -35.91 -44.79
N HIS A 117 -11.25 -35.48 -44.10
CA HIS A 117 -12.62 -35.60 -44.64
C HIS A 117 -13.53 -34.45 -44.18
N THR A 118 -14.11 -33.75 -45.15
CA THR A 118 -15.36 -32.98 -45.04
C THR A 118 -16.39 -33.68 -45.91
N PRO A 119 -17.68 -33.66 -45.54
CA PRO A 119 -18.61 -32.91 -46.39
C PRO A 119 -19.67 -32.11 -45.62
N GLN A 120 -20.36 -31.30 -46.40
CA GLN A 120 -21.11 -30.09 -46.06
C GLN A 120 -22.56 -30.30 -45.56
N SER A 121 -23.06 -29.21 -44.97
CA SER A 121 -24.42 -28.64 -45.08
C SER A 121 -25.61 -29.32 -44.39
N ALA A 122 -26.07 -28.67 -43.32
CA ALA A 122 -27.50 -28.56 -42.98
C ALA A 122 -27.80 -27.10 -42.58
N GLY A 123 -28.14 -26.30 -43.58
CA GLY A 123 -28.55 -24.90 -43.49
C GLY A 123 -29.96 -24.72 -42.93
N SER A 124 -30.05 -24.19 -41.72
CA SER A 124 -31.04 -23.18 -41.29
C SER A 124 -30.90 -22.80 -39.80
N ARG A 125 -30.10 -23.56 -39.02
CA ARG A 125 -29.62 -23.16 -37.68
C ARG A 125 -28.30 -22.36 -37.69
N LEU A 126 -27.74 -22.16 -38.88
CA LEU A 126 -26.36 -21.67 -39.08
C LEU A 126 -26.17 -20.16 -38.89
N SER A 127 -27.25 -19.36 -38.88
CA SER A 127 -27.15 -17.91 -38.68
C SER A 127 -26.91 -17.49 -37.22
N SER A 128 -27.46 -18.23 -36.24
CA SER A 128 -27.18 -17.99 -34.81
C SER A 128 -25.90 -18.69 -34.34
N LEU A 129 -25.54 -19.83 -34.94
CA LEU A 129 -24.30 -20.55 -34.62
C LEU A 129 -23.04 -19.87 -35.18
N SER A 130 -23.13 -19.15 -36.29
CA SER A 130 -21.98 -18.48 -36.93
C SER A 130 -21.49 -17.28 -36.11
N LEU A 131 -22.40 -16.40 -35.66
CA LEU A 131 -22.06 -15.28 -34.78
C LEU A 131 -21.52 -15.77 -33.43
N ASN A 132 -22.12 -16.82 -32.86
CA ASN A 132 -21.68 -17.44 -31.61
C ASN A 132 -20.26 -18.03 -31.65
N ARG A 133 -19.77 -18.40 -32.84
CA ARG A 133 -18.42 -18.94 -33.04
C ARG A 133 -17.35 -17.86 -33.11
N LEU A 134 -17.72 -16.63 -33.48
CA LEU A 134 -16.78 -15.53 -33.72
C LEU A 134 -16.47 -14.74 -32.43
N TRP A 135 -17.47 -14.47 -31.58
CA TRP A 135 -17.26 -13.66 -30.38
C TRP A 135 -16.59 -14.43 -29.24
N ARG A 136 -16.89 -15.73 -29.08
CA ARG A 136 -16.45 -16.53 -27.93
C ARG A 136 -14.93 -16.59 -27.73
N PRO A 137 -14.09 -16.86 -28.75
CA PRO A 137 -12.63 -16.83 -28.58
C PRO A 137 -12.09 -15.44 -28.23
N ALA A 138 -12.77 -14.37 -28.68
CA ALA A 138 -12.41 -13.00 -28.33
C ALA A 138 -12.77 -12.69 -26.86
N ALA A 139 -13.97 -13.05 -26.44
CA ALA A 139 -14.43 -12.91 -25.04
C ALA A 139 -13.57 -13.73 -24.06
N GLN A 140 -13.24 -14.99 -24.38
CA GLN A 140 -12.35 -15.81 -23.55
C GLN A 140 -10.99 -15.15 -23.32
N ARG A 141 -10.39 -14.57 -24.37
CA ARG A 141 -9.12 -13.85 -24.27
C ARG A 141 -9.27 -12.57 -23.46
N ASN A 142 -10.33 -11.78 -23.71
CA ASN A 142 -10.59 -10.56 -22.96
C ASN A 142 -10.76 -10.85 -21.46
N LEU A 143 -11.61 -11.81 -21.10
CA LEU A 143 -11.86 -12.17 -19.70
C LEU A 143 -10.56 -12.61 -19.01
N ARG A 144 -9.74 -13.47 -19.63
CA ARG A 144 -8.43 -13.85 -19.07
C ARG A 144 -7.55 -12.62 -18.83
N ASN A 145 -7.46 -11.72 -19.79
CA ASN A 145 -6.66 -10.50 -19.67
C ASN A 145 -7.18 -9.59 -18.56
N GLN A 146 -8.49 -9.36 -18.47
CA GLN A 146 -9.09 -8.53 -17.44
C GLN A 146 -8.89 -9.13 -16.04
N TRP A 147 -9.10 -10.43 -15.87
CA TRP A 147 -8.89 -11.10 -14.59
C TRP A 147 -7.41 -11.15 -14.16
N LEU A 148 -6.47 -11.32 -15.11
CA LEU A 148 -5.04 -11.16 -14.83
C LEU A 148 -4.69 -9.74 -14.36
N ARG A 149 -5.33 -8.71 -14.93
CA ARG A 149 -5.16 -7.33 -14.46
C ARG A 149 -5.73 -7.15 -13.05
N LEU A 150 -6.89 -7.74 -12.74
CA LEU A 150 -7.46 -7.68 -11.37
C LEU A 150 -6.55 -8.32 -10.33
N VAL A 151 -5.85 -9.41 -10.65
CA VAL A 151 -4.81 -10.00 -9.78
C VAL A 151 -3.69 -8.99 -9.55
N SER A 152 -3.17 -8.38 -10.61
CA SER A 152 -2.12 -7.36 -10.50
C SER A 152 -2.55 -6.17 -9.64
N PHE A 153 -3.80 -5.71 -9.79
CA PHE A 153 -4.32 -4.58 -9.01
C PHE A 153 -4.57 -4.94 -7.54
N ARG A 154 -5.00 -6.17 -7.23
CA ARG A 154 -5.03 -6.68 -5.84
C ARG A 154 -3.64 -6.59 -5.20
N ASP A 155 -2.61 -7.07 -5.87
CA ASP A 155 -1.26 -7.08 -5.31
C ASP A 155 -0.68 -5.67 -5.17
N GLN A 156 -0.97 -4.79 -6.13
CA GLN A 156 -0.65 -3.36 -6.03
C GLN A 156 -1.34 -2.71 -4.83
N TRP A 157 -2.64 -2.95 -4.62
CA TRP A 157 -3.37 -2.46 -3.45
C TRP A 157 -2.69 -2.91 -2.15
N LEU A 158 -2.41 -4.21 -1.99
CA LEU A 158 -1.78 -4.74 -0.77
C LEU A 158 -0.43 -4.07 -0.48
N SER A 159 0.37 -3.86 -1.52
CA SER A 159 1.67 -3.17 -1.43
C SER A 159 1.50 -1.70 -1.02
N ILE A 160 0.64 -0.95 -1.71
CA ILE A 160 0.41 0.47 -1.46
C ILE A 160 -0.22 0.68 -0.07
N SER A 161 -1.20 -0.16 0.31
CA SER A 161 -1.83 -0.14 1.63
C SER A 161 -0.84 -0.39 2.76
N SER A 162 0.06 -1.38 2.60
CA SER A 162 1.13 -1.65 3.55
C SER A 162 2.11 -0.47 3.69
N ASN A 163 2.52 0.14 2.58
CA ASN A 163 3.39 1.33 2.60
C ASN A 163 2.69 2.54 3.24
N GLY A 164 1.43 2.79 2.89
CA GLY A 164 0.61 3.84 3.48
C GLY A 164 0.49 3.68 5.00
N ARG A 165 0.32 2.45 5.49
CA ARG A 165 0.31 2.12 6.92
C ARG A 165 1.65 2.43 7.59
N LEU A 166 2.78 2.11 6.95
CA LEU A 166 4.10 2.45 7.47
C LEU A 166 4.26 3.96 7.61
N HIS A 167 3.81 4.73 6.62
CA HIS A 167 3.84 6.19 6.66
C HIS A 167 2.90 6.77 7.72
N ALA A 168 1.69 6.24 7.84
CA ALA A 168 0.75 6.61 8.89
C ALA A 168 1.30 6.32 10.29
N THR A 169 1.92 5.15 10.48
CA THR A 169 2.57 4.77 11.73
C THR A 169 3.70 5.74 12.08
N SER A 170 4.55 6.09 11.10
CA SER A 170 5.60 7.08 11.31
C SER A 170 5.04 8.45 11.66
N LEU A 171 3.99 8.91 10.98
CA LEU A 171 3.32 10.19 11.24
C LEU A 171 2.76 10.24 12.68
N VAL A 172 2.03 9.21 13.10
CA VAL A 172 1.49 9.08 14.46
C VAL A 172 2.62 9.08 15.48
N ASN A 173 3.69 8.32 15.22
CA ASN A 173 4.84 8.25 16.11
C ASN A 173 5.57 9.59 16.25
N THR A 174 5.76 10.33 15.16
CA THR A 174 6.41 11.65 15.20
C THR A 174 5.52 12.66 15.91
N HIS A 175 4.21 12.64 15.65
CA HIS A 175 3.22 13.48 16.32
C HIS A 175 3.19 13.24 17.84
N LEU A 176 3.10 11.97 18.26
CA LEU A 176 3.15 11.62 19.68
C LEU A 176 4.49 12.02 20.30
N SER A 177 5.61 11.77 19.62
CA SER A 177 6.93 12.14 20.13
C SER A 177 7.04 13.65 20.35
N GLU A 178 6.52 14.47 19.43
CA GLU A 178 6.51 15.93 19.55
C GLU A 178 5.70 16.37 20.77
N ARG A 179 4.51 15.80 20.96
CA ARG A 179 3.64 16.06 22.11
C ARG A 179 4.29 15.72 23.46
N TYR A 180 5.11 14.67 23.51
CA TYR A 180 5.81 14.26 24.73
C TYR A 180 7.18 14.94 24.93
N ILE A 181 7.71 15.68 23.95
CA ILE A 181 9.01 16.37 24.11
C ILE A 181 9.05 17.27 25.34
N PRO A 182 8.04 18.10 25.67
CA PRO A 182 8.09 18.96 26.85
C PRO A 182 8.31 18.17 28.15
N ASP A 183 7.64 17.02 28.29
CA ASP A 183 7.66 16.19 29.49
C ASP A 183 8.80 15.15 29.51
N MET A 184 9.53 14.99 28.40
CA MET A 184 10.56 13.97 28.27
C MET A 184 11.78 14.28 29.16
N ASP A 185 12.21 13.30 29.96
CA ASP A 185 13.49 13.36 30.67
C ASP A 185 14.65 13.20 29.66
N LEU A 186 15.36 14.31 29.45
CA LEU A 186 16.51 14.38 28.56
C LEU A 186 17.83 14.01 29.27
N GLY A 187 17.82 13.79 30.58
CA GLY A 187 19.01 13.49 31.37
C GLY A 187 20.11 14.54 31.15
N ALA A 188 21.29 14.10 30.74
CA ALA A 188 22.44 14.96 30.46
C ALA A 188 22.18 15.98 29.33
N LEU A 189 21.29 15.66 28.37
CA LEU A 189 20.97 16.54 27.25
C LEU A 189 20.12 17.74 27.68
N SER A 190 19.51 17.72 28.86
CA SER A 190 18.69 18.84 29.37
C SER A 190 19.48 20.14 29.52
N LYS A 191 20.81 20.06 29.65
CA LYS A 191 21.72 21.21 29.75
C LYS A 191 22.07 21.83 28.40
N MET A 192 21.74 21.16 27.29
CA MET A 192 21.98 21.71 25.96
C MET A 192 20.90 22.74 25.63
N PRO A 193 21.28 24.02 25.39
CA PRO A 193 20.32 25.03 24.99
C PRO A 193 19.63 24.63 23.68
N GLU A 194 18.35 24.96 23.56
CA GLU A 194 17.52 24.74 22.34
C GLU A 194 17.32 23.27 21.91
N ILE A 195 17.80 22.27 22.66
CA ILE A 195 17.67 20.85 22.27
C ILE A 195 16.21 20.43 22.06
N ARG A 196 15.29 20.91 22.91
CA ARG A 196 13.86 20.63 22.80
C ARG A 196 13.26 21.33 21.59
N LEU A 197 13.61 22.59 21.36
CA LEU A 197 13.16 23.38 20.21
C LEU A 197 13.55 22.69 18.89
N LYS A 198 14.84 22.37 18.71
CA LYS A 198 15.35 21.72 17.50
C LYS A 198 14.81 20.30 17.32
N ALA A 199 14.57 19.59 18.42
CA ALA A 199 13.92 18.29 18.36
C ALA A 199 12.46 18.39 17.90
N CYS A 200 11.71 19.41 18.38
CA CYS A 200 10.38 19.71 17.87
C CYS A 200 10.43 20.09 16.39
N GLU A 201 11.28 21.03 15.97
CA GLU A 201 11.41 21.45 14.56
C GLU A 201 11.66 20.26 13.62
N LYS A 202 12.57 19.36 13.99
CA LYS A 202 12.83 18.16 13.20
C LYS A 202 11.64 17.19 13.19
N LEU A 203 10.95 17.03 14.31
CA LEU A 203 9.74 16.23 14.38
C LEU A 203 8.62 16.81 13.51
N SER A 204 8.47 18.14 13.48
CA SER A 204 7.54 18.82 12.58
C SER A 204 7.88 18.55 11.11
N GLN A 205 9.17 18.66 10.73
CA GLN A 205 9.61 18.32 9.37
C GLN A 205 9.34 16.85 9.00
N GLN A 206 9.55 15.93 9.95
CA GLN A 206 9.23 14.52 9.74
C GLN A 206 7.72 14.28 9.62
N GLN A 207 6.90 14.98 10.41
CA GLN A 207 5.44 14.94 10.27
C GLN A 207 5.02 15.38 8.88
N ASP A 208 5.52 16.51 8.38
CA ASP A 208 5.20 16.99 7.03
C ASP A 208 5.60 15.98 5.94
N LEU A 209 6.77 15.36 6.07
CA LEU A 209 7.21 14.32 5.15
C LEU A 209 6.27 13.12 5.15
N HIS A 210 5.95 12.59 6.34
CA HIS A 210 5.10 11.41 6.45
C HIS A 210 3.65 11.71 6.07
N ARG A 211 3.14 12.91 6.37
CA ARG A 211 1.84 13.41 5.91
C ARG A 211 1.74 13.38 4.38
N ARG A 212 2.73 13.94 3.67
CA ARG A 212 2.77 13.89 2.20
C ARG A 212 2.81 12.46 1.67
N LYS A 213 3.54 11.56 2.33
CA LYS A 213 3.63 10.15 1.94
C LYS A 213 2.32 9.38 2.17
N VAL A 214 1.61 9.64 3.28
CA VAL A 214 0.26 9.09 3.53
C VAL A 214 -0.71 9.52 2.43
N LEU A 215 -0.71 10.83 2.11
CA LEU A 215 -1.55 11.37 1.03
C LEU A 215 -1.21 10.74 -0.33
N SER A 216 0.07 10.58 -0.64
CA SER A 216 0.51 9.90 -1.87
C SER A 216 0.01 8.46 -1.93
N SER A 217 0.17 7.69 -0.84
CA SER A 217 -0.32 6.30 -0.81
C SER A 217 -1.84 6.22 -0.95
N TYR A 218 -2.58 7.17 -0.38
CA TYR A 218 -4.04 7.26 -0.59
C TYR A 218 -4.39 7.52 -2.06
N ARG A 219 -3.74 8.50 -2.70
CA ARG A 219 -3.93 8.78 -4.13
C ARG A 219 -3.64 7.56 -5.00
N ASP A 220 -2.54 6.85 -4.71
CA ASP A 220 -2.19 5.62 -5.44
C ASP A 220 -3.26 4.53 -5.26
N MET A 221 -3.90 4.43 -4.08
CA MET A 221 -5.03 3.53 -3.87
C MET A 221 -6.27 3.94 -4.68
N VAL A 222 -6.61 5.23 -4.75
CA VAL A 222 -7.71 5.73 -5.60
C VAL A 222 -7.47 5.34 -7.05
N MET A 223 -6.25 5.52 -7.55
CA MET A 223 -5.86 5.13 -8.92
C MET A 223 -6.02 3.62 -9.16
N VAL A 224 -5.65 2.77 -8.19
CA VAL A 224 -5.86 1.32 -8.30
C VAL A 224 -7.35 0.99 -8.40
N ILE A 225 -8.21 1.57 -7.57
CA ILE A 225 -9.66 1.33 -7.63
C ILE A 225 -10.24 1.78 -8.96
N SER A 226 -9.85 2.95 -9.46
CA SER A 226 -10.26 3.45 -10.77
C SER A 226 -9.93 2.46 -11.89
N HIS A 227 -8.71 1.90 -11.86
CA HIS A 227 -8.32 0.86 -12.81
C HIS A 227 -9.14 -0.43 -12.64
N MET A 228 -9.43 -0.87 -11.41
CA MET A 228 -10.24 -2.06 -11.18
C MET A 228 -11.68 -1.89 -11.68
N VAL A 229 -12.30 -0.73 -11.46
CA VAL A 229 -13.63 -0.37 -11.98
C VAL A 229 -13.63 -0.39 -13.51
N ASN A 230 -12.63 0.21 -14.15
CA ASN A 230 -12.50 0.21 -15.60
C ASN A 230 -12.33 -1.21 -16.18
N VAL A 231 -11.50 -2.04 -15.55
CA VAL A 231 -11.33 -3.45 -15.93
C VAL A 231 -12.62 -4.23 -15.83
N CYS A 232 -13.38 -4.02 -14.75
CA CYS A 232 -14.69 -4.63 -14.54
C CYS A 232 -15.66 -4.26 -15.66
N GLY A 233 -15.78 -2.96 -15.97
CA GLY A 233 -16.65 -2.48 -17.05
C GLY A 233 -16.22 -2.96 -18.44
N SER A 234 -14.94 -3.25 -18.66
CA SER A 234 -14.39 -3.66 -19.96
C SER A 234 -14.50 -5.16 -20.25
N MET A 235 -15.25 -5.94 -19.46
CA MET A 235 -15.41 -7.39 -19.69
C MET A 235 -16.38 -7.70 -20.85
N ARG A 236 -17.33 -6.80 -21.13
CA ARG A 236 -18.32 -6.95 -22.21
C ARG A 236 -17.73 -6.87 -23.60
N CYS A 237 -18.40 -7.53 -24.52
CA CYS A 237 -18.01 -7.73 -25.91
C CYS A 237 -19.10 -7.17 -26.82
N PHE A 238 -18.88 -5.96 -27.35
CA PHE A 238 -19.81 -5.28 -28.23
C PHE A 238 -19.45 -5.47 -29.70
N SER A 239 -20.45 -5.46 -30.57
CA SER A 239 -20.29 -5.46 -32.02
C SER A 239 -19.78 -4.09 -32.50
N LYS A 240 -18.78 -4.07 -33.39
CA LYS A 240 -18.20 -2.84 -33.94
C LYS A 240 -18.53 -2.67 -35.42
N GLY A 241 -19.27 -1.61 -35.77
CA GLY A 241 -19.67 -1.29 -37.15
C GLY A 241 -21.13 -1.62 -37.47
N PRO A 242 -21.57 -1.53 -38.75
CA PRO A 242 -22.96 -1.77 -39.14
C PRO A 242 -23.44 -3.18 -38.75
N SER A 243 -24.75 -3.32 -38.52
CA SER A 243 -25.38 -4.55 -37.99
C SER A 243 -24.89 -5.82 -38.71
N GLY A 244 -24.25 -6.72 -37.95
CA GLY A 244 -23.67 -7.96 -38.46
C GLY A 244 -22.16 -7.96 -38.72
N SER A 245 -21.44 -6.90 -38.36
CA SER A 245 -19.97 -6.88 -38.40
C SER A 245 -19.33 -7.94 -37.49
N PRO A 246 -18.29 -8.67 -37.94
CA PRO A 246 -17.56 -9.64 -37.11
C PRO A 246 -16.55 -9.00 -36.16
N LEU A 247 -16.41 -7.67 -36.20
CA LEU A 247 -15.47 -6.94 -35.36
C LEU A 247 -16.06 -6.76 -33.95
N VAL A 248 -15.25 -7.05 -32.94
CA VAL A 248 -15.62 -6.97 -31.53
C VAL A 248 -14.83 -5.85 -30.86
N GLN A 249 -15.51 -5.07 -30.02
CA GLN A 249 -14.93 -4.06 -29.14
C GLN A 249 -15.20 -4.41 -27.68
N PHE A 250 -14.24 -4.12 -26.80
CA PHE A 250 -14.39 -4.26 -25.36
C PHE A 250 -14.39 -2.86 -24.75
N SER A 251 -15.47 -2.49 -24.08
CA SER A 251 -15.67 -1.19 -23.47
C SER A 251 -16.63 -1.31 -22.29
N SER A 252 -16.78 -0.24 -21.52
CA SER A 252 -17.81 -0.12 -20.48
C SER A 252 -19.15 0.39 -21.02
N GLN A 253 -19.20 0.83 -22.27
CA GLN A 253 -20.37 1.43 -22.91
C GLN A 253 -20.62 0.79 -24.28
N PRO A 254 -21.88 0.48 -24.62
CA PRO A 254 -22.24 -0.01 -25.95
C PRO A 254 -22.16 1.11 -26.99
N GLU A 255 -21.82 0.77 -28.24
CA GLU A 255 -22.01 1.68 -29.40
C GLU A 255 -23.46 1.65 -29.92
N ASP A 256 -24.16 0.54 -29.67
CA ASP A 256 -25.56 0.31 -30.02
C ASP A 256 -26.30 -0.14 -28.75
N GLU A 257 -27.29 0.65 -28.28
CA GLU A 257 -28.04 0.36 -27.05
C GLU A 257 -28.78 -0.99 -27.09
N SER A 258 -28.96 -1.59 -28.27
CA SER A 258 -29.56 -2.91 -28.41
C SER A 258 -28.60 -4.08 -28.19
N ASP A 259 -27.27 -3.84 -28.18
CA ASP A 259 -26.25 -4.84 -27.88
C ASP A 259 -25.88 -4.80 -26.39
N ALA A 260 -26.36 -5.80 -25.64
CA ALA A 260 -26.05 -5.95 -24.23
C ALA A 260 -24.56 -6.24 -23.95
N GLY A 261 -23.80 -6.66 -24.97
CA GLY A 261 -22.38 -7.01 -24.88
C GLY A 261 -22.08 -8.29 -24.09
N ASP A 262 -23.11 -9.05 -23.73
CA ASP A 262 -23.05 -10.20 -22.83
C ASP A 262 -22.97 -11.56 -23.57
N GLY A 263 -22.96 -11.52 -24.91
CA GLY A 263 -23.00 -12.71 -25.76
C GLY A 263 -24.32 -13.50 -25.65
N GLY A 264 -25.42 -12.83 -25.29
CA GLY A 264 -26.74 -13.43 -25.10
C GLY A 264 -26.84 -14.29 -23.84
N GLY A 265 -26.02 -14.00 -22.82
CA GLY A 265 -25.95 -14.76 -21.57
C GLY A 265 -25.37 -16.17 -21.70
N ILE A 266 -24.83 -16.54 -22.87
CA ILE A 266 -24.28 -17.87 -23.10
C ILE A 266 -22.97 -18.00 -22.32
N ALA A 267 -22.74 -19.16 -21.68
CA ALA A 267 -21.47 -19.48 -21.02
C ALA A 267 -20.30 -19.24 -21.98
N VAL A 268 -19.20 -18.63 -21.51
CA VAL A 268 -18.00 -18.31 -22.31
C VAL A 268 -17.00 -19.45 -22.29
N PHE A 269 -16.84 -20.08 -21.11
CA PHE A 269 -16.01 -21.27 -20.91
C PHE A 269 -16.90 -22.50 -20.71
N SER A 270 -16.97 -23.05 -19.50
CA SER A 270 -17.67 -24.29 -19.18
C SER A 270 -19.09 -23.99 -18.72
N PHE A 271 -19.23 -23.10 -17.75
CA PHE A 271 -20.49 -22.84 -17.02
C PHE A 271 -20.79 -21.35 -16.87
N MET A 272 -19.79 -20.47 -16.88
CA MET A 272 -19.97 -19.04 -16.59
C MET A 272 -20.11 -18.19 -17.85
N SER A 273 -21.14 -17.33 -17.86
CA SER A 273 -21.35 -16.28 -18.87
C SER A 273 -20.53 -15.02 -18.55
N ILE A 274 -20.46 -14.05 -19.48
CA ILE A 274 -19.80 -12.76 -19.23
C ILE A 274 -20.36 -12.08 -17.97
N PRO A 275 -21.69 -11.94 -17.79
CA PRO A 275 -22.26 -11.33 -16.58
C PRO A 275 -21.89 -12.07 -15.28
N ALA A 276 -21.70 -13.39 -15.32
CA ALA A 276 -21.28 -14.14 -14.15
C ALA A 276 -19.83 -13.79 -13.73
N PHE A 277 -18.94 -13.54 -14.69
CA PHE A 277 -17.61 -13.00 -14.39
C PHE A 277 -17.68 -11.56 -13.91
N GLU A 278 -18.48 -10.71 -14.56
CA GLU A 278 -18.67 -9.32 -14.14
C GLU A 278 -19.14 -9.24 -12.69
N GLN A 279 -20.15 -10.04 -12.31
CA GLN A 279 -20.69 -10.04 -10.96
C GLN A 279 -19.64 -10.38 -9.89
N LEU A 280 -18.74 -11.34 -10.15
CA LEU A 280 -17.65 -11.65 -9.24
C LEU A 280 -16.60 -10.53 -9.18
N ALA A 281 -16.33 -9.87 -10.31
CA ALA A 281 -15.42 -8.73 -10.38
C ALA A 281 -16.03 -7.50 -9.67
N GLU A 282 -17.32 -7.25 -9.81
CA GLU A 282 -18.07 -6.20 -9.11
C GLU A 282 -18.06 -6.43 -7.60
N GLU A 283 -18.27 -7.68 -7.15
CA GLU A 283 -18.16 -8.05 -5.74
C GLU A 283 -16.75 -7.75 -5.20
N LEU A 284 -15.71 -8.13 -5.96
CA LEU A 284 -14.32 -7.83 -5.64
C LEU A 284 -14.10 -6.32 -5.51
N VAL A 285 -14.38 -5.56 -6.57
CA VAL A 285 -14.23 -4.10 -6.63
C VAL A 285 -14.96 -3.42 -5.47
N LYS A 286 -16.19 -3.86 -5.17
CA LYS A 286 -16.99 -3.31 -4.08
C LYS A 286 -16.31 -3.42 -2.72
N MET A 287 -15.68 -4.57 -2.41
CA MET A 287 -14.93 -4.72 -1.14
C MET A 287 -13.79 -3.70 -1.03
N PHE A 288 -13.01 -3.52 -2.10
CA PHE A 288 -11.90 -2.57 -2.12
C PHE A 288 -12.37 -1.11 -2.13
N SER A 289 -13.46 -0.78 -2.82
CA SER A 289 -14.07 0.55 -2.83
C SER A 289 -14.60 0.95 -1.45
N LEU A 290 -15.24 0.03 -0.72
CA LEU A 290 -15.68 0.29 0.66
C LEU A 290 -14.49 0.52 1.60
N GLU A 291 -13.42 -0.24 1.41
CA GLU A 291 -12.19 -0.03 2.17
C GLU A 291 -11.53 1.32 1.85
N LEU A 292 -11.53 1.74 0.57
CA LEU A 292 -11.02 3.05 0.17
C LEU A 292 -11.78 4.20 0.86
N CYS A 293 -13.11 4.14 0.96
CA CYS A 293 -13.90 5.11 1.71
C CYS A 293 -13.46 5.19 3.17
N MET A 294 -13.23 4.04 3.82
CA MET A 294 -12.76 4.00 5.21
C MET A 294 -11.35 4.59 5.35
N LYS A 295 -10.45 4.26 4.43
CA LYS A 295 -9.09 4.82 4.42
C LYS A 295 -9.11 6.33 4.17
N ARG A 296 -10.00 6.85 3.32
CA ARG A 296 -10.20 8.30 3.14
C ARG A 296 -10.52 9.00 4.46
N LEU A 297 -11.40 8.41 5.29
CA LEU A 297 -11.72 8.94 6.61
C LEU A 297 -10.48 8.95 7.53
N ILE A 298 -9.71 7.87 7.54
CA ILE A 298 -8.47 7.82 8.32
C ILE A 298 -7.46 8.86 7.82
N VAL A 299 -7.33 9.04 6.51
CA VAL A 299 -6.46 10.05 5.90
C VAL A 299 -6.87 11.45 6.34
N LEU A 300 -8.17 11.79 6.30
CA LEU A 300 -8.69 13.07 6.78
C LEU A 300 -8.18 13.40 8.19
N GLU A 301 -8.34 12.44 9.10
CA GLU A 301 -7.96 12.55 10.50
C GLU A 301 -6.43 12.67 10.67
N LEU A 302 -5.66 11.85 9.95
CA LEU A 302 -4.20 11.88 9.97
C LEU A 302 -3.63 13.19 9.39
N LEU A 303 -4.23 13.73 8.33
CA LEU A 303 -3.87 15.03 7.77
C LEU A 303 -4.25 16.18 8.71
N SER A 304 -5.13 15.97 9.67
CA SER A 304 -5.55 17.00 10.63
C SER A 304 -4.64 17.12 11.85
N LEU A 305 -3.72 16.15 12.05
CA LEU A 305 -2.68 16.21 13.08
C LEU A 305 -1.86 17.50 12.94
N SER A 306 -1.71 18.21 14.05
CA SER A 306 -1.05 19.53 14.11
C SER A 306 0.43 19.42 13.76
N CYS A 307 0.89 20.26 12.82
CA CYS A 307 2.29 20.60 12.63
C CYS A 307 2.44 22.08 13.02
N ASN A 308 3.08 22.33 14.16
CA ASN A 308 3.33 23.62 14.84
C ASN A 308 2.22 24.69 14.90
N GLU A 309 1.97 25.15 16.13
CA GLU A 309 1.29 26.41 16.49
C GLU A 309 2.13 27.64 16.11
N ALA A 310 2.70 27.68 14.90
CA ALA A 310 3.29 28.91 14.39
C ALA A 310 2.14 29.90 14.16
N ALA A 311 1.99 30.81 15.12
CA ALA A 311 1.04 31.92 15.06
C ALA A 311 1.11 32.55 13.66
N ASN A 312 -0.03 32.51 12.95
CA ASN A 312 -0.34 33.24 11.71
C ASN A 312 -0.36 32.47 10.37
N ALA A 313 -0.23 31.13 10.32
CA ALA A 313 -0.62 30.38 9.12
C ALA A 313 -2.07 29.88 9.23
N GLN A 314 -2.97 30.30 8.33
CA GLN A 314 -4.30 29.69 8.18
C GLN A 314 -4.11 28.19 7.92
N LYS A 315 -4.38 27.35 8.92
CA LYS A 315 -4.27 25.89 8.83
C LYS A 315 -5.31 25.38 7.82
N PRO A 316 -4.93 24.62 6.78
CA PRO A 316 -5.91 23.87 6.01
C PRO A 316 -6.50 22.80 6.92
N THR A 317 -7.67 23.13 7.48
CA THR A 317 -8.47 22.19 8.25
C THR A 317 -9.33 21.48 7.24
N PHE A 318 -8.85 20.31 6.78
CA PHE A 318 -9.62 19.49 5.86
C PHE A 318 -10.92 19.08 6.54
N VAL A 319 -12.03 19.24 5.83
CA VAL A 319 -13.32 18.62 6.14
C VAL A 319 -13.60 17.52 5.13
N TRP A 320 -14.60 16.68 5.42
CA TRP A 320 -14.95 15.55 4.55
C TRP A 320 -15.23 15.97 3.10
N VAL A 321 -15.80 17.15 2.90
CA VAL A 321 -16.17 17.72 1.59
C VAL A 321 -15.01 18.44 0.88
N ASP A 322 -13.80 18.42 1.44
CA ASP A 322 -12.62 18.99 0.79
C ASP A 322 -11.91 17.94 -0.08
N GLU A 323 -11.34 18.39 -1.20
CA GLU A 323 -10.36 17.62 -1.95
C GLU A 323 -9.04 17.57 -1.19
N PHE A 324 -8.47 16.38 -1.02
CA PHE A 324 -7.14 16.21 -0.41
C PHE A 324 -6.02 16.48 -1.41
N TYR A 325 -6.32 16.36 -2.70
CA TYR A 325 -5.45 16.70 -3.82
C TYR A 325 -6.28 17.09 -5.04
N GLN A 326 -5.69 17.88 -5.94
CA GLN A 326 -6.38 18.37 -7.13
C GLN A 326 -6.86 17.20 -8.01
N GLY A 327 -8.18 17.19 -8.31
CA GLY A 327 -8.82 16.17 -9.15
C GLY A 327 -9.24 14.90 -8.40
N GLU A 328 -9.17 14.90 -7.06
CA GLU A 328 -9.65 13.77 -6.26
C GLU A 328 -11.12 13.44 -6.58
N PHE A 329 -12.00 14.44 -6.71
CA PHE A 329 -13.42 14.18 -6.90
C PHE A 329 -13.75 13.59 -8.27
N ASP A 330 -13.02 13.98 -9.31
CA ASP A 330 -13.16 13.37 -10.63
C ASP A 330 -12.75 11.89 -10.57
N GLU A 331 -11.64 11.59 -9.88
CA GLU A 331 -11.17 10.21 -9.69
C GLU A 331 -12.15 9.38 -8.85
N LEU A 332 -12.72 9.94 -7.77
CA LEU A 332 -13.74 9.28 -6.95
C LEU A 332 -15.06 9.08 -7.71
N THR A 333 -15.45 10.03 -8.56
CA THR A 333 -16.63 9.91 -9.43
C THR A 333 -16.45 8.77 -10.40
N ALA A 334 -15.28 8.64 -11.05
CA ALA A 334 -14.95 7.51 -11.91
C ALA A 334 -14.98 6.16 -11.18
N CYS A 335 -14.84 6.15 -9.85
CA CYS A 335 -14.93 4.95 -9.02
C CYS A 335 -16.36 4.67 -8.49
N ASN A 336 -17.37 5.48 -8.85
CA ASN A 336 -18.70 5.49 -8.24
C ASN A 336 -18.67 5.72 -6.70
N LEU A 337 -17.69 6.52 -6.24
CA LEU A 337 -17.47 6.86 -4.84
C LEU A 337 -17.78 8.33 -4.52
N PHE A 338 -18.44 9.02 -5.44
CA PHE A 338 -18.90 10.39 -5.28
C PHE A 338 -20.42 10.45 -5.51
N SER A 339 -21.14 11.17 -4.64
CA SER A 339 -22.57 11.40 -4.78
C SER A 339 -22.80 12.76 -5.41
N GLU A 340 -23.46 12.77 -6.59
CA GLU A 340 -23.91 14.01 -7.23
C GLU A 340 -25.00 14.70 -6.41
N GLU A 341 -25.89 13.94 -5.78
CA GLU A 341 -26.99 14.46 -4.96
C GLU A 341 -26.50 15.21 -3.71
N ASN A 342 -25.48 14.66 -3.04
CA ASN A 342 -24.91 15.23 -1.81
C ASN A 342 -23.68 16.11 -2.07
N CYS A 343 -23.28 16.30 -3.33
CA CYS A 343 -22.08 17.02 -3.76
C CYS A 343 -20.83 16.62 -2.96
N GLY A 344 -20.60 15.31 -2.77
CA GLY A 344 -19.47 14.87 -1.95
C GLY A 344 -19.14 13.38 -1.99
N PRO A 345 -17.99 12.99 -1.44
CA PRO A 345 -17.56 11.60 -1.34
C PRO A 345 -18.50 10.74 -0.51
N LEU A 346 -18.71 9.48 -0.92
CA LEU A 346 -19.54 8.53 -0.19
C LEU A 346 -18.93 8.19 1.18
N PHE A 347 -19.74 8.30 2.22
CA PHE A 347 -19.35 7.92 3.57
C PHE A 347 -19.10 6.41 3.69
N PRO A 348 -18.17 5.98 4.56
CA PRO A 348 -17.99 4.56 4.88
C PRO A 348 -19.30 3.97 5.38
N LYS A 349 -19.79 2.93 4.70
CA LYS A 349 -20.96 2.16 5.15
C LYS A 349 -20.46 1.01 6.03
N MET A 350 -20.62 1.13 7.35
CA MET A 350 -20.47 -0.03 8.24
C MET A 350 -21.81 -0.75 8.37
N ASN A 351 -21.82 -2.07 8.22
CA ASN A 351 -23.02 -2.88 8.38
C ASN A 351 -23.73 -2.54 9.70
N GLY A 352 -24.96 -2.04 9.61
CA GLY A 352 -25.81 -1.67 10.75
C GLY A 352 -25.75 -0.21 11.21
N CYS A 353 -24.93 0.65 10.56
CA CYS A 353 -24.88 2.07 10.86
C CYS A 353 -24.97 2.89 9.55
N GLU A 354 -26.17 3.36 9.23
CA GLU A 354 -26.32 4.45 8.27
C GLU A 354 -25.79 5.71 8.95
N LEU A 355 -24.55 6.07 8.65
CA LEU A 355 -23.98 7.36 9.04
C LEU A 355 -24.69 8.43 8.22
N ASP A 356 -25.82 8.89 8.74
CA ASP A 356 -26.58 9.96 8.13
C ASP A 356 -25.82 11.28 8.27
N SER A 357 -26.01 12.13 7.27
CA SER A 357 -25.22 13.30 6.90
C SER A 357 -24.69 14.15 8.06
N CYS A 358 -23.46 14.67 7.91
CA CYS A 358 -22.84 15.73 8.74
C CYS A 358 -22.56 15.44 10.22
N SER A 359 -22.89 14.26 10.75
CA SER A 359 -22.72 13.94 12.19
C SER A 359 -21.37 13.31 12.56
N ILE A 360 -20.42 13.18 11.61
CA ILE A 360 -18.99 13.19 11.98
C ILE A 360 -18.64 14.64 12.36
N ILE A 361 -19.28 15.05 13.46
CA ILE A 361 -18.89 16.09 14.37
C ILE A 361 -17.38 15.98 14.44
N ARG A 362 -16.67 17.06 14.08
CA ARG A 362 -15.31 17.29 14.56
C ARG A 362 -15.30 16.79 16.00
N LEU A 363 -14.66 15.65 16.26
CA LEU A 363 -14.34 15.28 17.63
C LEU A 363 -13.57 16.48 18.14
N ASN A 364 -14.24 17.29 18.97
CA ASN A 364 -13.74 18.58 19.38
C ASN A 364 -12.55 18.28 20.31
N GLY A 365 -11.38 18.10 19.73
CA GLY A 365 -10.18 17.65 20.39
C GLY A 365 -9.18 17.00 19.42
N LEU A 366 -7.90 17.18 19.70
CA LEU A 366 -6.84 16.40 19.06
C LEU A 366 -7.07 14.91 19.40
N PRO A 367 -7.01 13.98 18.43
CA PRO A 367 -7.22 12.56 18.72
C PRO A 367 -6.24 12.08 19.78
N ASP A 368 -6.74 11.32 20.76
CA ASP A 368 -5.91 10.71 21.79
C ASP A 368 -5.15 9.50 21.25
N ARG A 369 -4.29 8.93 22.08
CA ARG A 369 -3.40 7.83 21.69
C ARG A 369 -4.21 6.59 21.30
N GLU A 370 -5.29 6.33 21.99
CA GLU A 370 -6.20 5.19 21.80
C GLU A 370 -6.92 5.32 20.45
N THR A 371 -7.42 6.50 20.12
CA THR A 371 -8.04 6.82 18.82
C THR A 371 -7.05 6.61 17.67
N LEU A 372 -5.81 7.10 17.82
CA LEU A 372 -4.77 6.90 16.81
C LEU A 372 -4.40 5.42 16.63
N GLN A 373 -4.43 4.61 17.70
CA GLN A 373 -4.25 3.16 17.60
C GLN A 373 -5.39 2.49 16.84
N VAL A 374 -6.65 2.92 17.06
CA VAL A 374 -7.80 2.43 16.31
C VAL A 374 -7.65 2.73 14.83
N TYR A 375 -7.22 3.93 14.45
CA TYR A 375 -6.99 4.29 13.05
C TYR A 375 -5.91 3.40 12.39
N LEU A 376 -4.77 3.20 13.05
CA LEU A 376 -3.71 2.34 12.53
C LEU A 376 -4.12 0.86 12.46
N ALA A 377 -4.92 0.39 13.42
CA ALA A 377 -5.45 -0.96 13.44
C ALA A 377 -6.49 -1.18 12.34
N ALA A 378 -7.41 -0.23 12.14
CA ALA A 378 -8.39 -0.27 11.06
C ALA A 378 -7.71 -0.30 9.68
N TRP A 379 -6.68 0.54 9.48
CA TRP A 379 -5.90 0.51 8.24
C TRP A 379 -5.22 -0.84 8.00
N LEU A 380 -4.71 -1.49 9.06
CA LEU A 380 -4.02 -2.78 8.99
C LEU A 380 -4.98 -3.95 8.68
N VAL A 381 -6.13 -3.97 9.34
CA VAL A 381 -7.06 -5.12 9.30
C VAL A 381 -7.90 -5.12 8.03
N GLU A 382 -8.11 -3.94 7.41
CA GLU A 382 -8.90 -3.78 6.19
C GLU A 382 -10.29 -4.42 6.31
N PRO A 383 -11.13 -3.97 7.26
CA PRO A 383 -12.33 -4.70 7.69
C PRO A 383 -13.37 -4.89 6.58
N ASN A 384 -13.31 -4.12 5.50
CA ASN A 384 -14.23 -4.24 4.37
C ASN A 384 -13.75 -5.24 3.30
N ILE A 385 -12.53 -5.77 3.42
CA ILE A 385 -11.95 -6.74 2.51
C ILE A 385 -11.98 -8.13 3.16
N ASN A 386 -12.93 -8.96 2.75
CA ASN A 386 -12.95 -10.37 3.14
C ASN A 386 -11.93 -11.14 2.28
N MET A 387 -10.68 -11.24 2.75
CA MET A 387 -9.60 -11.91 2.01
C MET A 387 -9.91 -13.37 1.66
N SER A 388 -10.63 -14.10 2.51
CA SER A 388 -11.05 -15.46 2.17
C SER A 388 -12.03 -15.47 0.99
N ARG A 389 -12.95 -14.50 0.91
CA ARG A 389 -13.85 -14.35 -0.23
C ARG A 389 -13.10 -13.93 -1.49
N VAL A 390 -12.11 -13.02 -1.37
CA VAL A 390 -11.23 -12.63 -2.48
C VAL A 390 -10.53 -13.85 -3.07
N GLU A 391 -9.94 -14.71 -2.23
CA GLU A 391 -9.28 -15.95 -2.66
C GLU A 391 -10.26 -16.92 -3.33
N GLN A 392 -11.47 -17.10 -2.78
CA GLN A 392 -12.51 -17.93 -3.38
C GLN A 392 -12.93 -17.43 -4.77
N ILE A 393 -13.08 -16.11 -4.94
CA ILE A 393 -13.41 -15.50 -6.24
C ILE A 393 -12.34 -15.85 -7.27
N PHE A 394 -11.06 -15.58 -6.96
CA PHE A 394 -9.97 -15.89 -7.89
C PHE A 394 -9.86 -17.39 -8.18
N ALA A 395 -10.05 -18.25 -7.18
CA ALA A 395 -10.03 -19.70 -7.36
C ALA A 395 -11.16 -20.19 -8.28
N ALA A 396 -12.38 -19.68 -8.11
CA ALA A 396 -13.53 -20.02 -8.94
C ALA A 396 -13.29 -19.61 -10.41
N VAL A 397 -12.80 -18.39 -10.63
CA VAL A 397 -12.48 -17.87 -11.97
C VAL A 397 -11.35 -18.66 -12.61
N SER A 398 -10.28 -18.97 -11.86
CA SER A 398 -9.17 -19.79 -12.34
C SER A 398 -9.62 -21.17 -12.81
N ALA A 399 -10.45 -21.84 -12.00
CA ALA A 399 -11.00 -23.14 -12.32
C ALA A 399 -11.84 -23.08 -13.61
N GLU A 400 -12.71 -22.08 -13.73
CA GLU A 400 -13.55 -21.89 -14.91
C GLU A 400 -12.72 -21.65 -16.19
N MET A 401 -11.69 -20.80 -16.10
CA MET A 401 -10.83 -20.44 -17.23
C MET A 401 -9.82 -21.51 -17.63
N HIS A 402 -9.66 -22.55 -16.81
CA HIS A 402 -8.57 -23.52 -16.85
C HIS A 402 -7.19 -22.81 -16.90
N ALA A 403 -7.04 -21.76 -16.08
CA ALA A 403 -5.88 -20.90 -16.06
C ALA A 403 -5.44 -20.61 -14.62
N ASN A 404 -4.14 -20.67 -14.35
CA ASN A 404 -3.58 -20.27 -13.06
C ASN A 404 -3.52 -18.75 -12.99
N LEU A 405 -4.36 -18.15 -12.13
CA LEU A 405 -4.36 -16.72 -11.78
C LEU A 405 -3.66 -16.47 -10.44
N SER A 406 -2.83 -17.43 -9.99
CA SER A 406 -2.13 -17.43 -8.71
C SER A 406 -1.11 -16.30 -8.60
#